data_AF-A0A0C2SI03-F1
#
_entry.id   AF-A0A0C2SI03-F1
#
_cell.length_a   1.000
_cell.length_b   1.000
_cell.length_c   1.000
_cell.angle_alpha   90.00
_cell.angle_beta   90.00
_cell.angle_gamma   90.00
#
_symmetry.space_group_name_H-M   'P 1'
#
loop_
_entity.id
_entity.type
_entity.pdbx_description
1 polymer ?
#
loop_
_entity_poly.entity_id
_entity_poly.type
_entity_poly.pdbx_seq_one_letter_code
_entity_poly.pdbx_strand_id
1 'polypeptide(L)'
;MGKYKVGDELIIIEDPSKEVKKIKELNQLNIKDDFAQISWGIKVIDVEYDKPNVTLTYMNFKGEINKVFAECKDVENFDNQKVLEKALLKAFQNEIINITVNKNN
;
A
#
# COMPACT_ATOMS: atom_id res chain seq x y z
N MET A 1 -23.37 -3.04 0.88
CA MET A 1 -23.41 -1.81 0.06
C MET A 1 -24.61 -1.01 0.52
N GLY A 2 -24.38 0.08 1.24
CA GLY A 2 -25.43 1.04 1.57
C GLY A 2 -25.17 2.33 0.80
N LYS A 3 -26.15 2.81 0.04
CA LYS A 3 -26.08 4.13 -0.60
C LYS A 3 -26.93 5.08 0.23
N TYR A 4 -26.32 6.11 0.80
CA TYR A 4 -27.03 7.14 1.55
C TYR A 4 -26.85 8.47 0.81
N LYS A 5 -27.97 9.16 0.55
CA LYS A 5 -27.95 10.49 -0.07
C LYS A 5 -27.99 11.53 1.05
N VAL A 6 -26.94 12.34 1.16
CA VAL A 6 -26.89 13.51 2.05
C VAL A 6 -26.60 14.72 1.17
N GLY A 7 -27.63 15.47 0.78
CA GLY A 7 -27.50 16.56 -0.21
C GLY A 7 -27.25 16.07 -1.64
N ASP A 8 -26.47 16.83 -2.41
CA ASP A 8 -26.13 16.56 -3.83
C ASP A 8 -24.82 15.77 -4.02
N GLU A 9 -24.10 15.45 -2.94
CA GLU A 9 -22.86 14.67 -3.01
C GLU A 9 -23.12 13.19 -2.73
N LEU A 10 -22.62 12.33 -3.63
CA LEU A 10 -22.63 10.88 -3.49
C LEU A 10 -21.45 10.45 -2.62
N ILE A 11 -21.72 10.14 -1.35
CA ILE A 11 -20.73 9.51 -0.48
C ILE A 11 -20.72 8.00 -0.79
N ILE A 12 -19.68 7.53 -1.47
CA ILE A 12 -19.42 6.10 -1.65
C ILE A 12 -18.72 5.60 -0.38
N ILE A 13 -19.45 4.90 0.47
CA ILE A 13 -18.86 4.18 1.60
C ILE A 13 -18.40 2.81 1.08
N GLU A 14 -17.12 2.70 0.72
CA GLU A 14 -16.48 1.41 0.48
C GLU A 14 -16.46 0.63 1.80
N ASP A 15 -16.86 -0.65 1.77
CA ASP A 15 -16.83 -1.48 2.97
C ASP A 15 -15.37 -1.86 3.27
N PRO A 16 -14.74 -1.29 4.31
CA PRO A 16 -13.32 -1.51 4.61
C PRO A 16 -13.03 -3.00 4.88
N SER A 17 -14.04 -3.77 5.29
CA SER A 17 -13.94 -5.19 5.59
C SER A 17 -13.61 -6.03 4.35
N LYS A 18 -14.05 -5.61 3.16
CA LYS A 18 -13.74 -6.31 1.89
C LYS A 18 -12.32 -6.05 1.43
N GLU A 19 -11.84 -4.84 1.64
CA GLU A 19 -10.51 -4.41 1.21
C GLU A 19 -9.43 -5.05 2.06
N VAL A 20 -9.63 -5.06 3.38
CA VAL A 20 -8.74 -5.74 4.32
C VAL A 20 -8.69 -7.24 4.03
N LYS A 21 -9.81 -7.87 3.65
CA LYS A 21 -9.80 -9.28 3.23
C LYS A 21 -8.93 -9.51 1.99
N LYS A 22 -9.10 -8.68 0.95
CA LYS A 22 -8.31 -8.78 -0.28
C LYS A 22 -6.82 -8.54 -0.02
N ILE A 23 -6.49 -7.56 0.82
CA ILE A 23 -5.09 -7.31 1.22
C ILE A 23 -4.55 -8.53 1.98
N LYS A 24 -5.31 -9.13 2.90
CA LYS A 24 -4.89 -10.36 3.59
C LYS A 24 -4.64 -11.53 2.64
N GLU A 25 -5.45 -11.71 1.61
CA GLU A 25 -5.23 -12.74 0.57
C GLU A 25 -3.93 -12.52 -0.22
N LEU A 26 -3.50 -11.27 -0.40
CA LEU A 26 -2.24 -10.93 -1.06
C LEU A 26 -1.01 -11.13 -0.15
N ASN A 27 -1.20 -11.09 1.17
CA ASN A 27 -0.15 -11.24 2.17
C ASN A 27 -0.05 -12.71 2.60
N GLN A 28 0.91 -13.44 2.03
CA GLN A 28 1.03 -14.88 2.22
C GLN A 28 2.50 -15.31 2.32
N LEU A 29 2.76 -16.33 3.13
CA LEU A 29 4.04 -17.01 3.24
C LEU A 29 3.81 -18.49 2.95
N ASN A 30 4.38 -18.98 1.86
CA ASN A 30 4.20 -20.36 1.42
C ASN A 30 5.56 -21.05 1.25
N ILE A 31 5.58 -22.35 1.44
CA ILE A 31 6.72 -23.22 1.13
C ILE A 31 6.26 -24.18 0.05
N LYS A 32 7.04 -24.28 -1.02
CA LYS A 32 6.82 -25.26 -2.10
C LYS A 32 8.15 -25.90 -2.45
N ASP A 33 8.17 -27.23 -2.40
CA ASP A 33 9.39 -28.03 -2.49
C ASP A 33 10.41 -27.55 -1.44
N ASP A 34 11.61 -27.16 -1.86
CA ASP A 34 12.67 -26.64 -0.98
C ASP A 34 12.74 -25.09 -0.96
N PHE A 35 11.73 -24.40 -1.49
CA PHE A 35 11.73 -22.94 -1.62
C PHE A 35 10.62 -22.28 -0.80
N ALA A 36 10.98 -21.22 -0.05
CA ALA A 36 10.03 -20.37 0.65
C ALA A 36 9.79 -19.07 -0.14
N GLN A 37 8.53 -18.65 -0.24
CA GLN A 37 8.11 -17.40 -0.87
C GLN A 37 7.23 -16.59 0.07
N ILE A 38 7.55 -15.30 0.20
CA ILE A 38 6.69 -14.31 0.82
C ILE A 38 6.12 -13.38 -0.25
N SER A 39 4.82 -13.13 -0.17
CA SER A 39 4.11 -12.13 -0.97
C SER A 39 3.52 -11.11 -0.01
N TRP A 40 3.68 -9.83 -0.33
CA TRP A 40 3.13 -8.74 0.48
C TRP A 40 2.33 -7.78 -0.40
N GLY A 41 1.11 -7.47 0.02
CA GLY A 41 0.19 -6.59 -0.70
C GLY A 41 -0.19 -5.38 0.14
N ILE A 42 -0.28 -4.22 -0.52
CA ILE A 42 -0.82 -2.97 0.03
C ILE A 42 -1.90 -2.44 -0.93
N LYS A 43 -2.89 -1.70 -0.42
CA LYS A 43 -3.82 -0.95 -1.29
C LYS A 43 -3.27 0.46 -1.45
N VAL A 44 -2.98 0.88 -2.68
CA VAL A 44 -2.70 2.28 -2.99
C VAL A 44 -4.01 3.07 -2.85
N ILE A 45 -3.98 4.14 -2.05
CA ILE A 45 -5.12 5.03 -1.85
C ILE A 45 -4.95 6.27 -2.73
N ASP A 46 -3.77 6.88 -2.66
CA ASP A 46 -3.50 8.12 -3.36
C ASP A 46 -1.99 8.28 -3.65
N VAL A 47 -1.69 8.99 -4.73
CA VAL A 47 -0.32 9.32 -5.15
C VAL A 47 -0.26 10.78 -5.58
N GLU A 48 0.45 11.58 -4.80
CA GLU A 48 0.68 13.00 -5.07
C GLU A 48 2.10 13.17 -5.64
N TYR A 49 2.21 13.85 -6.78
CA TYR A 49 3.50 14.20 -7.37
C TYR A 49 3.75 15.70 -7.19
N ASP A 50 4.81 16.04 -6.48
CA ASP A 50 5.25 17.41 -6.27
C ASP A 50 6.75 17.49 -6.54
N LYS A 51 7.12 17.65 -7.82
CA LYS A 51 8.50 17.52 -8.31
C LYS A 51 9.49 18.30 -7.41
N PRO A 52 10.55 17.65 -6.87
CA PRO A 52 11.04 16.31 -7.19
C PRO A 52 10.49 15.18 -6.29
N ASN A 53 9.49 15.47 -5.48
CA ASN A 53 8.94 14.58 -4.48
C ASN A 53 7.73 13.78 -5.01
N VAL A 54 7.51 12.64 -4.38
CA VAL A 54 6.27 11.88 -4.48
C VAL A 54 5.83 11.47 -3.08
N THR A 55 4.53 11.58 -2.86
CA THR A 55 3.89 11.12 -1.63
C THR A 55 2.95 9.98 -2.01
N LEU A 56 3.18 8.80 -1.44
CA LEU A 56 2.31 7.65 -1.58
C LEU A 56 1.53 7.45 -0.29
N THR A 57 0.21 7.45 -0.39
CA THR A 57 -0.71 7.06 0.69
C THR A 57 -1.24 5.66 0.39
N TYR A 58 -1.08 4.74 1.35
CA TYR A 58 -1.45 3.34 1.18
C TYR A 58 -2.08 2.75 2.43
N MET A 59 -2.87 1.69 2.27
CA MET A 59 -3.40 0.87 3.35
C MET A 59 -2.59 -0.43 3.48
N ASN A 60 -2.17 -0.76 4.69
CA ASN A 60 -1.47 -2.01 4.97
C ASN A 60 -2.43 -3.18 5.28
N PHE A 61 -1.87 -4.37 5.54
CA PHE A 61 -2.63 -5.59 5.83
C PHE A 61 -3.46 -5.54 7.12
N LYS A 62 -3.13 -4.61 8.04
CA LYS A 62 -3.90 -4.36 9.26
C LYS A 62 -5.06 -3.40 9.02
N GLY A 63 -5.17 -2.81 7.83
CA GLY A 63 -6.15 -1.77 7.50
C GLY A 63 -5.70 -0.37 7.91
N GLU A 64 -4.44 -0.19 8.32
CA GLU A 64 -3.90 1.10 8.72
C GLU A 64 -3.48 1.91 7.49
N ILE A 65 -3.83 3.19 7.48
CA ILE A 65 -3.43 4.13 6.43
C ILE A 65 -2.06 4.70 6.79
N ASN A 66 -1.11 4.51 5.88
CA ASN A 66 0.27 4.96 6.01
C ASN A 66 0.62 5.91 4.86
N LYS A 67 1.57 6.80 5.11
CA LYS A 67 2.07 7.76 4.13
C LYS A 67 3.59 7.65 4.05
N VAL A 68 4.12 7.59 2.83
CA VAL A 68 5.56 7.55 2.57
C VAL A 68 5.95 8.64 1.59
N PHE A 69 7.09 9.27 1.88
CA PHE A 69 7.67 10.32 1.05
C PHE A 69 8.92 9.78 0.36
N ALA A 70 9.00 9.91 -0.95
CA ALA A 70 10.19 9.57 -1.73
C ALA A 70 10.62 10.77 -2.59
N GLU A 71 11.93 10.91 -2.74
CA GLU A 71 12.55 12.01 -3.48
C GLU A 71 13.22 11.47 -4.75
N CYS A 72 12.99 12.12 -5.89
CA CYS A 72 13.73 11.88 -7.10
C CYS A 72 15.06 12.65 -7.08
N LYS A 73 16.16 11.93 -6.85
CA LYS A 73 17.51 12.50 -6.91
C LYS A 73 17.93 12.97 -8.31
N ASP A 74 17.34 12.40 -9.36
CA ASP A 74 17.58 12.78 -10.75
C ASP A 74 16.39 13.61 -11.25
N VAL A 75 16.41 14.90 -10.93
CA VAL A 75 15.30 15.83 -11.19
C VAL A 75 15.16 16.14 -12.68
N GLU A 76 16.26 16.05 -13.43
CA GLU A 76 16.29 16.31 -14.87
C GLU A 76 15.57 15.19 -15.64
N ASN A 77 15.70 13.93 -15.20
CA ASN A 77 14.99 12.78 -15.77
C ASN A 77 13.77 12.34 -14.95
N PHE A 78 13.03 13.30 -14.39
CA PHE A 78 11.86 13.01 -13.56
C PHE A 78 10.80 12.24 -14.36
N ASP A 79 10.62 10.97 -14.00
CA ASP A 79 9.68 10.05 -14.61
C ASP A 79 8.70 9.57 -13.53
N ASN A 80 7.40 9.83 -13.75
CA ASN A 80 6.36 9.54 -12.76
C ASN A 80 6.32 8.05 -12.39
N GLN A 81 6.57 7.14 -13.34
CA GLN A 81 6.55 5.71 -13.10
C GLN A 81 7.74 5.27 -12.24
N LYS A 82 8.95 5.74 -12.56
CA LYS A 82 10.16 5.44 -11.78
C LYS A 82 10.11 6.02 -10.37
N VAL A 83 9.52 7.19 -10.23
CA VAL A 83 9.39 7.87 -8.93
C VAL A 83 8.33 7.19 -8.06
N LEU A 84 7.20 6.77 -8.65
CA LEU A 84 6.23 5.92 -7.97
C LEU A 84 6.83 4.59 -7.52
N GLU A 85 7.63 3.94 -8.37
CA GLU A 85 8.33 2.70 -8.01
C GLU A 85 9.18 2.87 -6.76
N LYS A 86 9.91 3.98 -6.64
CA LYS A 86 10.66 4.31 -5.41
C LYS A 86 9.78 4.47 -4.18
N ALA A 87 8.63 5.13 -4.33
CA ALA A 87 7.68 5.29 -3.23
C ALA A 87 7.11 3.93 -2.78
N LEU A 88 6.76 3.06 -3.73
CA LEU A 88 6.28 1.70 -3.47
C LEU A 88 7.36 0.86 -2.77
N LEU A 89 8.60 0.88 -3.25
CA LEU A 89 9.72 0.18 -2.61
C LEU A 89 9.90 0.63 -1.16
N LYS A 90 9.82 1.94 -0.90
CA LYS A 90 9.94 2.49 0.46
C LYS A 90 8.75 2.11 1.35
N ALA A 91 7.53 2.07 0.80
CA ALA A 91 6.37 1.53 1.51
C ALA A 91 6.60 0.06 1.91
N PHE A 92 7.03 -0.79 0.98
CA PHE A 92 7.30 -2.19 1.27
C PHE A 92 8.44 -2.39 2.28
N GLN A 93 9.50 -1.58 2.22
CA GLN A 93 10.56 -1.59 3.24
C GLN A 93 9.99 -1.33 4.63
N ASN A 94 9.13 -0.32 4.79
CA ASN A 94 8.49 0.00 6.07
C ASN A 94 7.62 -1.16 6.57
N GLU A 95 6.88 -1.83 5.69
CA GLU A 95 6.05 -2.96 6.07
C GLU A 95 6.88 -4.19 6.46
N ILE A 96 7.93 -4.50 5.69
CA ILE A 96 8.79 -5.67 5.91
C ILE A 96 9.59 -5.55 7.22
N ILE A 97 10.10 -4.35 7.55
CA ILE A 97 10.82 -4.11 8.81
C ILE A 97 9.95 -4.44 10.04
N ASN A 98 8.63 -4.29 9.89
CA ASN A 98 7.66 -4.55 10.95
C ASN A 98 7.08 -5.98 10.91
N ILE A 99 7.62 -6.88 10.07
CA ILE A 99 7.27 -8.30 10.12
C ILE A 99 7.86 -8.90 11.40
N THR A 100 6.97 -9.27 12.33
CA THR A 100 7.37 -9.85 13.61
C THR A 100 7.21 -11.37 13.59
N VAL A 101 8.19 -12.09 14.11
CA VAL A 101 8.12 -13.55 14.39
C VAL A 101 7.53 -13.86 15.78
N ASN A 102 7.01 -12.85 16.48
CA ASN A 102 6.77 -12.92 17.92
C ASN A 102 5.57 -13.78 18.34
N LYS A 103 4.74 -14.28 17.41
CA LYS A 103 3.58 -15.11 17.74
C LYS A 103 3.51 -16.36 16.87
N ASN A 104 3.59 -17.51 17.55
CA ASN A 104 3.20 -18.82 17.05
C ASN A 104 1.76 -19.09 17.52
N ASN A 105 0.75 -18.46 16.91
CA ASN A 105 -0.63 -18.80 17.22
C ASN A 105 -1.17 -19.80 16.20
#